data_AF-A0A2R6G039-F1
#
_entry.id   AF-A0A2R6G039-F1
#
_cell.length_a   1.000
_cell.length_b   1.000
_cell.length_c   1.000
_cell.angle_alpha   90.00
_cell.angle_beta   90.00
_cell.angle_gamma   90.00
#
_symmetry.space_group_name_H-M   'P 1'
#
loop_
_entity.id
_entity.type
_entity.pdbx_description
1 polymer ?
#
loop_
_entity_poly.entity_id
_entity_poly.type
_entity_poly.pdbx_seq_one_letter_code
_entity_poly.pdbx_strand_id
1 'polypeptide(L)'
;MFAERDLSEELLDVRAEHAPETIVLDTERDFETLPPAIAESLGLYTESLSPASYPTEWLPDSAPDQLLTYASEAFTVGMPGDGGVAWTTQTDPPIVLVKARLEGSPAEFIDFLLAEALVQIGLALPEQFLSFFGATYSDLDAAVSLSPADTYQLAAALYEAYLGLHTREVFGAWEESVPSLHDAWRDAGERIAPRVSELPENVALGRTEFADAAELACSAIKHDLEIPTPFGALDTEAYREYGPGYALRWAEKTFEQLEE
;
A
#
# COMPACT_ATOMS: atom_id res chain seq x y z
N MET A 1 -0.37 3.31 -23.56
CA MET A 1 -0.82 1.99 -24.04
C MET A 1 -0.56 0.97 -22.94
N PHE A 2 -1.36 -0.08 -22.89
CA PHE A 2 -1.19 -1.23 -22.00
C PHE A 2 -0.70 -2.43 -22.82
N ALA A 3 0.14 -3.26 -22.22
CA ALA A 3 0.59 -4.52 -22.79
C ALA A 3 0.54 -5.61 -21.73
N GLU A 4 0.06 -6.80 -22.06
CA GLU A 4 0.08 -7.92 -21.12
C GLU A 4 1.52 -8.33 -20.83
N ARG A 5 1.81 -8.52 -19.54
CA ARG A 5 3.14 -8.85 -19.05
C ARG A 5 3.31 -10.37 -18.97
N ASP A 6 4.42 -10.87 -19.51
CA ASP A 6 4.85 -12.25 -19.30
C ASP A 6 5.30 -12.46 -17.85
N LEU A 7 4.73 -13.46 -17.18
CA LEU A 7 5.03 -13.79 -15.78
C LEU A 7 5.99 -14.98 -15.67
N SER A 8 6.84 -14.97 -14.63
CA SER A 8 7.65 -16.12 -14.24
C SER A 8 6.77 -17.27 -13.72
N GLU A 9 7.30 -18.49 -13.67
CA GLU A 9 6.56 -19.67 -13.18
C GLU A 9 6.10 -19.46 -11.72
N GLU A 10 6.96 -18.94 -10.86
CA GLU A 10 6.61 -18.62 -9.47
C GLU A 10 5.49 -17.56 -9.37
N LEU A 11 5.49 -16.54 -10.24
CA LEU A 11 4.39 -15.56 -10.29
C LEU A 11 3.09 -16.15 -10.82
N LEU A 12 3.16 -17.11 -11.74
CA LEU A 12 1.97 -17.83 -12.22
C LEU A 12 1.36 -18.68 -11.10
N ASP A 13 2.19 -19.31 -10.27
CA ASP A 13 1.74 -20.07 -9.10
C ASP A 13 1.08 -19.17 -8.05
N VAL A 14 1.72 -18.05 -7.68
CA VAL A 14 1.15 -17.05 -6.77
C VAL A 14 -0.16 -16.48 -7.32
N ARG A 15 -0.23 -16.17 -8.62
CA ARG A 15 -1.47 -15.71 -9.25
C ARG A 15 -2.55 -16.78 -9.16
N ALA A 16 -2.24 -18.04 -9.48
CA ALA A 16 -3.21 -19.13 -9.45
C ALA A 16 -3.79 -19.38 -8.05
N GLU A 17 -2.97 -19.19 -7.02
CA GLU A 17 -3.40 -19.35 -5.62
C GLU A 17 -4.23 -18.17 -5.12
N HIS A 18 -3.76 -16.94 -5.33
CA HIS A 18 -4.32 -15.76 -4.66
C HIS A 18 -5.31 -14.97 -5.52
N ALA A 19 -5.08 -14.88 -6.83
CA ALA A 19 -5.84 -14.00 -7.71
C ALA A 19 -5.89 -14.54 -9.16
N PRO A 20 -6.53 -15.69 -9.40
CA PRO A 20 -6.38 -16.48 -10.64
C PRO A 20 -6.83 -15.76 -11.91
N GLU A 21 -7.82 -14.88 -11.79
CA GLU A 21 -8.37 -14.13 -12.93
C GLU A 21 -7.61 -12.82 -13.21
N THR A 22 -6.65 -12.45 -12.35
CA THR A 22 -5.97 -11.15 -12.43
C THR A 22 -5.09 -11.05 -13.67
N ILE A 23 -5.16 -9.89 -14.34
CA ILE A 23 -4.35 -9.57 -15.51
C ILE A 23 -3.24 -8.61 -15.12
N VAL A 24 -2.01 -8.89 -15.54
CA VAL A 24 -0.85 -8.03 -15.27
C VAL A 24 -0.48 -7.29 -16.54
N LEU A 25 -0.42 -5.96 -16.47
CA LEU A 25 -0.21 -5.08 -17.61
C LEU A 25 0.99 -4.15 -17.37
N ASP A 26 1.90 -4.07 -18.33
CA ASP A 26 2.88 -2.99 -18.41
C ASP A 26 2.24 -1.72 -18.99
N THR A 27 2.65 -0.58 -18.45
CA THR A 27 2.15 0.74 -18.86
C THR A 27 3.26 1.56 -19.52
N GLU A 28 2.95 2.26 -20.61
CA GLU A 28 3.93 3.09 -21.31
C GLU A 28 4.35 4.36 -20.54
N ARG A 29 3.54 4.79 -19.57
CA ARG A 29 3.76 6.05 -18.82
C ARG A 29 3.34 5.86 -17.38
N ASP A 30 3.97 6.67 -16.55
CA ASP A 30 3.62 6.80 -15.15
C ASP A 30 2.34 7.62 -14.97
N PHE A 31 1.50 7.25 -14.00
CA PHE A 31 0.25 7.94 -13.65
C PHE A 31 -0.24 7.59 -12.25
N GLU A 32 -1.15 8.42 -11.77
CA GLU A 32 -1.99 8.21 -10.59
C GLU A 32 -3.45 8.01 -11.04
N THR A 33 -3.98 9.01 -11.75
CA THR A 33 -5.31 8.98 -12.39
C THR A 33 -5.20 8.82 -13.90
N LEU A 34 -5.98 7.91 -14.47
CA LEU A 34 -6.06 7.73 -15.92
C LEU A 34 -7.07 8.70 -16.54
N PRO A 35 -6.71 9.39 -17.64
CA PRO A 35 -7.70 10.09 -18.46
C PRO A 35 -8.76 9.10 -18.97
N PRO A 36 -10.05 9.49 -19.07
CA PRO A 36 -11.12 8.59 -19.48
C PRO A 36 -10.85 7.84 -20.79
N ALA A 37 -10.33 8.53 -21.80
CA ALA A 37 -9.99 7.93 -23.10
C ALA A 37 -8.88 6.86 -23.01
N ILE A 38 -8.02 6.92 -22.00
CA ILE A 38 -7.00 5.89 -21.73
C ILE A 38 -7.61 4.77 -20.90
N ALA A 39 -8.41 5.09 -19.88
CA ALA A 39 -9.13 4.09 -19.09
C ALA A 39 -10.01 3.19 -19.97
N GLU A 40 -10.72 3.75 -20.96
CA GLU A 40 -11.51 2.98 -21.93
C GLU A 40 -10.71 1.89 -22.66
N SER A 41 -9.39 2.09 -22.85
CA SER A 41 -8.55 1.07 -23.49
C SER A 41 -8.28 -0.17 -22.61
N LEU A 42 -8.54 -0.10 -21.30
CA LEU A 42 -8.54 -1.27 -20.41
C LEU A 42 -9.67 -2.24 -20.73
N GLY A 43 -10.75 -1.79 -21.39
CA GLY A 43 -11.84 -2.65 -21.85
C GLY A 43 -11.45 -3.67 -22.92
N LEU A 44 -10.19 -3.67 -23.38
CA LEU A 44 -9.62 -4.76 -24.18
C LEU A 44 -9.24 -5.99 -23.32
N TYR A 45 -9.06 -5.79 -22.01
CA TYR A 45 -8.61 -6.78 -21.05
C TYR A 45 -9.68 -7.10 -20.01
N THR A 46 -10.58 -6.17 -19.73
CA THR A 46 -11.58 -6.29 -18.66
C THR A 46 -13.00 -6.27 -19.21
N GLU A 47 -13.90 -6.97 -18.52
CA GLU A 47 -15.33 -7.01 -18.84
C GLU A 47 -16.05 -5.75 -18.37
N SER A 48 -15.57 -5.13 -17.29
CA SER A 48 -16.14 -3.90 -16.76
C SER A 48 -15.09 -2.95 -16.16
N LEU A 49 -15.48 -1.67 -16.08
CA LEU A 49 -14.79 -0.62 -15.36
C LEU A 49 -15.81 0.05 -14.43
N SER A 50 -15.51 0.04 -13.14
CA SER A 50 -16.32 0.62 -12.08
C SER A 50 -15.41 1.48 -11.20
N PRO A 51 -15.12 2.74 -11.61
CA PRO A 51 -14.29 3.65 -10.82
C PRO A 51 -14.80 3.74 -9.38
N ALA A 52 -13.88 3.68 -8.42
CA ALA A 52 -14.22 3.86 -7.02
C ALA A 52 -14.71 5.30 -6.81
N SER A 53 -15.72 5.49 -5.97
CA SER A 53 -16.18 6.81 -5.54
C SER A 53 -16.60 6.74 -4.09
N TYR A 54 -16.22 7.76 -3.33
CA TYR A 54 -16.39 7.80 -1.88
C TYR A 54 -17.13 9.06 -1.45
N PRO A 55 -17.91 9.02 -0.35
CA PRO A 55 -18.62 10.18 0.14
C PRO A 55 -17.64 11.30 0.53
N THR A 56 -17.89 12.52 0.04
CA THR A 56 -17.02 13.67 0.32
C THR A 56 -16.97 14.02 1.80
N GLU A 57 -18.00 13.66 2.58
CA GLU A 57 -18.04 13.85 4.03
C GLU A 57 -17.01 13.02 4.81
N TRP A 58 -16.37 12.03 4.17
CA TRP A 58 -15.25 11.31 4.78
C TRP A 58 -13.97 12.14 4.82
N LEU A 59 -13.89 13.20 4.00
CA LEU A 59 -12.69 14.00 3.82
C LEU A 59 -12.77 15.29 4.63
N PRO A 60 -11.70 15.67 5.34
CA PRO A 60 -11.61 17.00 5.93
C PRO A 60 -11.53 18.07 4.83
N ASP A 61 -11.97 19.30 5.14
CA ASP A 61 -11.91 20.45 4.21
C ASP A 61 -10.48 20.77 3.74
N SER A 62 -9.47 20.34 4.52
CA SER A 62 -8.04 20.50 4.25
C SER A 62 -7.43 19.36 3.42
N ALA A 63 -8.23 18.36 3.01
CA ALA A 63 -7.75 17.18 2.30
C ALA A 63 -6.94 17.55 1.04
N PRO A 64 -5.84 16.85 0.75
CA PRO A 64 -5.08 17.06 -0.49
C PRO A 64 -5.93 16.82 -1.75
N ASP A 65 -5.65 17.58 -2.82
CA ASP A 65 -6.37 17.50 -4.11
C ASP A 65 -6.37 16.07 -4.70
N GLN A 66 -5.30 15.31 -4.48
CA GLN A 66 -5.17 13.92 -4.92
C GLN A 66 -6.21 13.03 -4.23
N LEU A 67 -6.43 13.22 -2.93
CA LEU A 67 -7.42 12.45 -2.18
C LEU A 67 -8.85 12.82 -2.59
N LEU A 68 -9.11 14.09 -2.87
CA LEU A 68 -10.37 14.55 -3.47
C LEU A 68 -10.61 13.92 -4.85
N THR A 69 -9.56 13.79 -5.66
CA THR A 69 -9.63 13.15 -6.97
C THR A 69 -9.95 11.66 -6.84
N TYR A 70 -9.31 10.95 -5.91
CA TYR A 70 -9.59 9.55 -5.62
C TYR A 70 -11.01 9.30 -5.07
N ALA A 71 -11.56 10.24 -4.30
CA ALA A 71 -12.94 10.16 -3.83
C ALA A 71 -14.00 10.44 -4.91
N SER A 72 -13.61 11.07 -6.01
CA SER A 72 -14.50 11.40 -7.13
C SER A 72 -14.74 10.21 -8.06
N GLU A 73 -15.47 10.40 -9.17
CA GLU A 73 -15.68 9.37 -10.21
C GLU A 73 -14.47 9.19 -11.15
N ALA A 74 -13.33 9.83 -10.86
CA ALA A 74 -12.13 9.71 -11.67
C ALA A 74 -11.47 8.34 -11.47
N PHE A 75 -11.13 7.64 -12.57
CA PHE A 75 -10.44 6.36 -12.52
C PHE A 75 -9.00 6.52 -12.02
N THR A 76 -8.84 6.38 -10.71
CA THR A 76 -7.60 6.61 -9.97
C THR A 76 -7.16 5.29 -9.37
N VAL A 77 -6.05 4.77 -9.88
CA VAL A 77 -5.51 3.43 -9.60
C VAL A 77 -4.07 3.51 -9.12
N GLY A 78 -3.67 4.71 -8.70
CA GLY A 78 -2.39 5.00 -8.13
C GLY A 78 -2.53 6.29 -7.32
N MET A 79 -2.04 6.24 -6.10
CA MET A 79 -2.02 7.33 -5.14
C MET A 79 -0.56 7.66 -4.79
N PRO A 80 -0.26 8.87 -4.31
CA PRO A 80 1.05 9.16 -3.73
C PRO A 80 1.37 8.12 -2.65
N GLY A 81 2.44 7.33 -2.87
CA GLY A 81 2.83 6.20 -2.01
C GLY A 81 2.78 4.82 -2.68
N ASP A 82 1.95 4.61 -3.71
CA ASP A 82 1.71 3.29 -4.33
C ASP A 82 2.87 2.75 -5.18
N GLY A 83 4.03 3.42 -5.18
CA GLY A 83 5.23 2.92 -5.84
C GLY A 83 5.09 2.71 -7.35
N GLY A 84 5.72 1.64 -7.85
CA GLY A 84 5.83 1.32 -9.27
C GLY A 84 4.93 0.17 -9.75
N VAL A 85 4.31 -0.57 -8.83
CA VAL A 85 3.28 -1.58 -9.13
C VAL A 85 2.04 -1.16 -8.36
N ALA A 86 0.93 -0.96 -9.07
CA ALA A 86 -0.35 -0.70 -8.45
C ALA A 86 -1.35 -1.76 -8.90
N TRP A 87 -2.33 -2.08 -8.06
CA TRP A 87 -3.41 -2.99 -8.40
C TRP A 87 -4.76 -2.31 -8.22
N THR A 88 -5.77 -2.80 -8.93
CA THR A 88 -7.12 -2.29 -8.76
C THR A 88 -8.20 -3.35 -8.91
N THR A 89 -9.25 -3.18 -8.13
CA THR A 89 -10.53 -3.90 -8.20
C THR A 89 -11.64 -3.04 -8.83
N GLN A 90 -11.30 -1.84 -9.31
CA GLN A 90 -12.18 -0.99 -10.12
C GLN A 90 -12.41 -1.58 -11.52
N THR A 91 -11.87 -2.76 -11.81
CA THR A 91 -12.10 -3.54 -13.03
C THR A 91 -12.50 -4.97 -12.69
N ASP A 92 -13.19 -5.63 -13.61
CA ASP A 92 -13.49 -7.05 -13.53
C ASP A 92 -12.98 -7.76 -14.78
N PRO A 93 -12.00 -8.69 -14.70
CA PRO A 93 -11.28 -9.07 -13.48
C PRO A 93 -10.37 -7.93 -12.93
N PRO A 94 -9.85 -8.05 -11.70
CA PRO A 94 -8.84 -7.15 -11.16
C PRO A 94 -7.60 -7.09 -12.06
N ILE A 95 -6.92 -5.95 -12.06
CA ILE A 95 -5.68 -5.78 -12.83
C ILE A 95 -4.53 -5.31 -11.94
N VAL A 96 -3.32 -5.71 -12.31
CA VAL A 96 -2.07 -5.19 -11.79
C VAL A 96 -1.38 -4.38 -12.90
N LEU A 97 -0.94 -3.18 -12.57
CA LEU A 97 -0.35 -2.20 -13.47
C LEU A 97 1.11 -1.98 -13.08
N VAL A 98 2.03 -2.35 -13.97
CA VAL A 98 3.47 -2.08 -13.84
C VAL A 98 3.77 -0.73 -14.49
N LYS A 99 4.17 0.24 -13.66
CA LYS A 99 4.41 1.61 -14.09
C LYS A 99 5.77 1.75 -14.77
N ALA A 100 5.84 2.60 -15.79
CA ALA A 100 7.06 2.86 -16.55
C ALA A 100 8.28 3.26 -15.69
N ARG A 101 8.06 3.80 -14.48
CA ARG A 101 9.13 4.13 -13.53
C ARG A 101 9.95 2.93 -13.03
N LEU A 102 9.48 1.69 -13.22
CA LEU A 102 10.24 0.47 -12.91
C LEU A 102 11.18 0.02 -14.04
N GLU A 103 11.23 0.75 -15.16
CA GLU A 103 12.17 0.45 -16.23
C GLU A 103 13.62 0.54 -15.71
N GLY A 104 14.34 -0.58 -15.81
CA GLY A 104 15.72 -0.71 -15.32
C GLY A 104 15.87 -1.17 -13.87
N SER A 105 14.76 -1.38 -13.14
CA SER A 105 14.80 -2.06 -11.84
C SER A 105 15.17 -3.55 -11.98
N PRO A 106 15.78 -4.17 -10.95
CA PRO A 106 16.07 -5.61 -10.98
C PRO A 106 14.80 -6.44 -11.15
N ALA A 107 14.87 -7.52 -11.94
CA ALA A 107 13.70 -8.34 -12.26
C ALA A 107 13.12 -9.00 -11.00
N GLU A 108 13.99 -9.51 -10.12
CA GLU A 108 13.61 -10.10 -8.84
C GLU A 108 12.87 -9.13 -7.92
N PHE A 109 13.20 -7.83 -7.99
CA PHE A 109 12.50 -6.81 -7.23
C PHE A 109 11.11 -6.53 -7.80
N ILE A 110 10.99 -6.43 -9.13
CA ILE A 110 9.68 -6.26 -9.79
C ILE A 110 8.79 -7.49 -9.54
N ASP A 111 9.35 -8.69 -9.61
CA ASP A 111 8.63 -9.93 -9.37
C ASP A 111 8.09 -9.99 -7.93
N PHE A 112 8.86 -9.55 -6.93
CA PHE A 112 8.34 -9.44 -5.56
C PHE A 112 7.17 -8.44 -5.46
N LEU A 113 7.27 -7.26 -6.08
CA LEU A 113 6.17 -6.28 -6.08
C LEU A 113 4.91 -6.81 -6.76
N LEU A 114 5.05 -7.59 -7.84
CA LEU A 114 3.94 -8.25 -8.51
C LEU A 114 3.31 -9.32 -7.63
N ALA A 115 4.13 -10.15 -6.98
CA ALA A 115 3.66 -11.17 -6.05
C ALA A 115 2.90 -10.56 -4.87
N GLU A 116 3.42 -9.45 -4.32
CA GLU A 116 2.75 -8.68 -3.28
C GLU A 116 1.37 -8.19 -3.74
N ALA A 117 1.28 -7.56 -4.91
CA ALA A 117 0.01 -7.08 -5.46
C ALA A 117 -1.01 -8.23 -5.66
N LEU A 118 -0.57 -9.38 -6.16
CA LEU A 118 -1.41 -10.56 -6.34
C LEU A 118 -1.95 -11.11 -5.01
N VAL A 119 -1.10 -11.20 -3.98
CA VAL A 119 -1.53 -11.59 -2.63
C VAL A 119 -2.53 -10.58 -2.08
N GLN A 120 -2.25 -9.28 -2.19
CA GLN A 120 -3.14 -8.23 -1.67
C GLN A 120 -4.52 -8.25 -2.33
N ILE A 121 -4.61 -8.45 -3.64
CA ILE A 121 -5.91 -8.66 -4.33
C ILE A 121 -6.66 -9.85 -3.72
N GLY A 122 -5.97 -10.96 -3.49
CA GLY A 122 -6.56 -12.19 -2.93
C GLY A 122 -7.06 -12.05 -1.50
N LEU A 123 -6.56 -11.08 -0.73
CA LEU A 123 -7.03 -10.80 0.64
C LEU A 123 -8.41 -10.13 0.66
N ALA A 124 -8.88 -9.58 -0.47
CA ALA A 124 -10.13 -8.82 -0.57
C ALA A 124 -10.24 -7.69 0.48
N LEU A 125 -9.09 -7.13 0.86
CA LEU A 125 -8.99 -5.93 1.68
C LEU A 125 -9.23 -4.68 0.81
N PRO A 126 -9.47 -3.51 1.42
CA PRO A 126 -9.66 -2.26 0.67
C PRO A 126 -8.50 -1.98 -0.31
N GLU A 127 -8.74 -1.25 -1.39
CA GLU A 127 -7.65 -0.92 -2.34
C GLU A 127 -6.71 0.16 -1.79
N GLN A 128 -7.25 1.04 -0.94
CA GLN A 128 -6.56 2.22 -0.42
C GLN A 128 -6.97 2.52 1.02
N PHE A 129 -6.14 3.31 1.71
CA PHE A 129 -6.39 3.69 3.10
C PHE A 129 -7.74 4.40 3.30
N LEU A 130 -8.22 5.18 2.31
CA LEU A 130 -9.47 5.92 2.45
C LEU A 130 -10.67 4.97 2.65
N SER A 131 -10.73 3.87 1.89
CA SER A 131 -11.74 2.83 2.06
C SER A 131 -11.54 2.02 3.35
N PHE A 132 -10.31 1.92 3.84
CA PHE A 132 -9.99 1.27 5.11
C PHE A 132 -10.48 2.09 6.32
N PHE A 133 -10.25 3.39 6.35
CA PHE A 133 -10.75 4.27 7.42
C PHE A 133 -12.23 4.64 7.21
N GLY A 134 -12.67 4.80 5.97
CA GLY A 134 -14.01 5.27 5.64
C GLY A 134 -14.35 6.58 6.35
N ALA A 135 -15.51 6.62 7.00
CA ALA A 135 -15.98 7.79 7.74
C ALA A 135 -15.09 8.20 8.92
N THR A 136 -14.22 7.33 9.42
CA THR A 136 -13.33 7.67 10.56
C THR A 136 -12.02 8.32 10.10
N TYR A 137 -11.82 8.55 8.80
CA TYR A 137 -10.64 9.27 8.32
C TYR A 137 -10.60 10.71 8.85
N SER A 138 -11.74 11.40 8.93
CA SER A 138 -11.84 12.73 9.54
C SER A 138 -11.49 12.72 11.03
N ASP A 139 -11.78 11.62 11.73
CA ASP A 139 -11.41 11.46 13.15
C ASP A 139 -9.89 11.28 13.30
N LEU A 140 -9.25 10.58 12.36
CA LEU A 140 -7.78 10.47 12.31
C LEU A 140 -7.13 11.84 12.08
N ASP A 141 -7.63 12.62 11.12
CA ASP A 141 -7.14 13.99 10.86
C ASP A 141 -7.26 14.88 12.10
N ALA A 142 -8.37 14.78 12.84
CA ALA A 142 -8.57 15.52 14.08
C ALA A 142 -7.70 15.03 15.26
N ALA A 143 -7.24 13.78 15.23
CA ALA A 143 -6.46 13.16 16.30
C ALA A 143 -4.95 13.45 16.22
N VAL A 144 -4.47 13.99 15.10
CA VAL A 144 -3.04 14.22 14.86
C VAL A 144 -2.73 15.70 14.62
N SER A 145 -1.62 16.16 15.21
CA SER A 145 -1.12 17.53 15.03
C SER A 145 -0.16 17.63 13.84
N LEU A 146 -0.59 17.11 12.68
CA LEU A 146 0.19 17.03 11.44
C LEU A 146 -0.36 17.98 10.36
N SER A 147 0.45 18.26 9.33
CA SER A 147 -0.06 18.93 8.13
C SER A 147 -0.97 17.97 7.34
N PRO A 148 -1.88 18.46 6.47
CA PRO A 148 -2.74 17.58 5.69
C PRO A 148 -2.00 16.56 4.81
N ALA A 149 -0.79 16.92 4.34
CA ALA A 149 0.06 16.01 3.58
C ALA A 149 0.67 14.92 4.48
N ASP A 150 1.13 15.29 5.67
CA ASP A 150 1.70 14.34 6.64
C ASP A 150 0.62 13.42 7.23
N THR A 151 -0.60 13.92 7.46
CA THR A 151 -1.77 13.11 7.87
C THR A 151 -2.12 12.08 6.81
N TYR A 152 -2.13 12.48 5.53
CA TYR A 152 -2.32 11.57 4.41
C TYR A 152 -1.24 10.47 4.40
N GLN A 153 0.03 10.85 4.53
CA GLN A 153 1.16 9.90 4.52
C GLN A 153 1.09 8.95 5.72
N LEU A 154 0.72 9.46 6.90
CA LEU A 154 0.49 8.63 8.08
C LEU A 154 -0.67 7.63 7.85
N ALA A 155 -1.78 8.06 7.26
CA ALA A 155 -2.91 7.17 6.97
C ALA A 155 -2.53 6.07 5.98
N ALA A 156 -1.78 6.40 4.94
CA ALA A 156 -1.21 5.42 4.00
C ALA A 156 -0.26 4.44 4.71
N ALA A 157 0.64 4.94 5.56
CA ALA A 157 1.56 4.11 6.34
C ALA A 157 0.81 3.16 7.29
N LEU A 158 -0.19 3.65 8.02
CA LEU A 158 -1.03 2.83 8.88
C LEU A 158 -1.71 1.71 8.10
N TYR A 159 -2.20 2.00 6.90
CA TYR A 159 -2.82 0.99 6.05
C TYR A 159 -1.80 -0.02 5.50
N GLU A 160 -0.60 0.42 5.12
CA GLU A 160 0.51 -0.46 4.72
C GLU A 160 0.90 -1.41 5.85
N ALA A 161 0.96 -0.93 7.09
CA ALA A 161 1.19 -1.78 8.27
C ALA A 161 0.09 -2.85 8.40
N TYR A 162 -1.17 -2.47 8.20
CA TYR A 162 -2.30 -3.39 8.25
C TYR A 162 -2.20 -4.47 7.17
N LEU A 163 -1.88 -4.09 5.92
CA LEU A 163 -1.63 -5.05 4.85
C LEU A 163 -0.46 -5.98 5.19
N GLY A 164 0.63 -5.43 5.73
CA GLY A 164 1.81 -6.18 6.15
C GLY A 164 1.50 -7.28 7.17
N LEU A 165 0.55 -7.06 8.09
CA LEU A 165 0.11 -8.09 9.04
C LEU A 165 -0.62 -9.25 8.37
N HIS A 166 -1.27 -9.03 7.23
CA HIS A 166 -1.99 -10.06 6.50
C HIS A 166 -1.14 -10.75 5.43
N THR A 167 -0.11 -10.07 4.91
CA THR A 167 0.77 -10.62 3.87
C THR A 167 2.01 -11.31 4.43
N ARG A 168 2.54 -10.90 5.59
CA ARG A 168 3.77 -11.45 6.19
C ARG A 168 3.76 -12.97 6.29
N GLU A 169 2.68 -13.55 6.80
CA GLU A 169 2.57 -15.01 6.97
C GLU A 169 2.57 -15.75 5.63
N VAL A 170 1.98 -15.16 4.59
CA VAL A 170 1.97 -15.72 3.22
C VAL A 170 3.40 -15.70 2.67
N PHE A 171 4.08 -14.56 2.75
CA PHE A 171 5.44 -14.41 2.27
C PHE A 171 6.43 -15.31 3.00
N GLY A 172 6.28 -15.44 4.33
CA GLY A 172 7.10 -16.34 5.15
C GLY A 172 6.90 -17.83 4.85
N ALA A 173 5.77 -18.22 4.25
CA ALA A 173 5.50 -19.62 3.87
C ALA A 173 6.09 -20.01 2.51
N TRP A 174 6.66 -19.06 1.75
CA TRP A 174 7.13 -19.28 0.38
C TRP A 174 8.47 -20.00 0.24
N GLU A 175 9.19 -20.27 1.34
CA GLU A 175 10.54 -20.85 1.35
C GLU A 175 10.66 -22.12 0.49
N GLU A 176 9.64 -22.98 0.47
CA GLU A 176 9.64 -24.22 -0.31
C GLU A 176 8.85 -24.11 -1.63
N SER A 177 7.83 -23.27 -1.71
CA SER A 177 6.90 -23.23 -2.86
C SER A 177 7.36 -22.29 -3.98
N VAL A 178 7.80 -21.07 -3.63
CA VAL A 178 8.26 -20.03 -4.56
C VAL A 178 9.53 -19.39 -4.00
N PRO A 179 10.66 -20.14 -4.00
CA PRO A 179 11.86 -19.77 -3.25
C PRO A 179 12.52 -18.48 -3.76
N SER A 180 12.41 -18.16 -5.04
CA SER A 180 13.01 -16.92 -5.59
C SER A 180 12.26 -15.68 -5.09
N LEU A 181 10.92 -15.76 -4.99
CA LEU A 181 10.10 -14.71 -4.40
C LEU A 181 10.33 -14.57 -2.89
N HIS A 182 10.51 -15.69 -2.17
CA HIS A 182 10.87 -15.67 -0.76
C HIS A 182 12.24 -14.99 -0.52
N ASP A 183 13.24 -15.30 -1.35
CA ASP A 183 14.56 -14.66 -1.27
C ASP A 183 14.48 -13.15 -1.54
N ALA A 184 13.67 -12.73 -2.52
CA ALA A 184 13.44 -11.31 -2.81
C ALA A 184 12.74 -10.57 -1.66
N TRP A 185 11.74 -11.20 -1.02
CA TRP A 185 11.08 -10.68 0.18
C TRP A 185 12.06 -10.47 1.34
N ARG A 186 12.95 -11.44 1.57
CA ARG A 186 13.99 -11.37 2.60
C ARG A 186 15.02 -10.28 2.32
N ASP A 187 15.55 -10.22 1.09
CA ASP A 187 16.53 -9.21 0.68
C ASP A 187 15.95 -7.78 0.81
N ALA A 188 14.68 -7.57 0.45
CA ALA A 188 14.00 -6.29 0.66
C ALA A 188 13.97 -5.90 2.15
N GLY A 189 13.65 -6.84 3.04
CA GLY A 189 13.69 -6.64 4.50
C GLY A 189 15.09 -6.32 5.01
N GLU A 190 16.10 -7.09 4.60
CA GLU A 190 17.51 -6.91 5.01
C GLU A 190 18.05 -5.53 4.60
N ARG A 191 17.62 -4.98 3.45
CA ARG A 191 18.02 -3.65 2.98
C ARG A 191 17.44 -2.50 3.82
N ILE A 192 16.22 -2.65 4.34
CA ILE A 192 15.57 -1.59 5.12
C ILE A 192 15.85 -1.69 6.62
N ALA A 193 16.21 -2.88 7.13
CA ALA A 193 16.43 -3.13 8.55
C ALA A 193 17.38 -2.14 9.25
N PRO A 194 18.55 -1.75 8.66
CA PRO A 194 19.42 -0.75 9.29
C PRO A 194 18.71 0.60 9.48
N ARG A 195 17.98 1.06 8.46
CA ARG A 195 17.26 2.34 8.50
C ARG A 195 16.14 2.33 9.53
N VAL A 196 15.42 1.21 9.65
CA VAL A 196 14.36 1.01 10.66
C VAL A 196 14.95 1.06 12.07
N SER A 197 16.07 0.38 12.31
CA SER A 197 16.73 0.36 13.62
C SER A 197 17.26 1.73 14.07
N GLU A 198 17.60 2.61 13.13
CA GLU A 198 18.09 3.97 13.38
C GLU A 198 16.95 4.99 13.57
N LEU A 199 15.69 4.62 13.33
CA LEU A 199 14.54 5.55 13.41
C LEU A 199 14.42 6.28 14.74
N PRO A 200 14.52 5.64 15.93
CA PRO A 200 14.42 6.35 17.19
C PRO A 200 15.44 7.48 17.34
N GLU A 201 16.68 7.26 16.92
CA GLU A 201 17.71 8.29 16.94
C GLU A 201 17.41 9.39 15.91
N ASN A 202 17.07 9.01 14.67
CA ASN A 202 16.82 9.97 13.60
C ASN A 202 15.63 10.89 13.89
N VAL A 203 14.54 10.36 14.47
CA VAL A 203 13.39 11.15 14.92
C VAL A 203 13.77 12.05 16.09
N ALA A 204 14.46 11.52 17.12
CA ALA A 204 14.87 12.31 18.27
C ALA A 204 15.82 13.47 17.92
N LEU A 205 16.63 13.30 16.87
CA LEU A 205 17.54 14.32 16.36
C LEU A 205 16.91 15.25 15.30
N GLY A 206 15.62 15.07 14.97
CA GLY A 206 14.93 15.85 13.93
C GLY A 206 15.52 15.66 12.53
N ARG A 207 16.11 14.49 12.25
CA ARG A 207 16.64 14.12 10.93
C ARG A 207 15.58 13.47 10.04
N THR A 208 14.50 12.97 10.64
CA THR A 208 13.39 12.31 9.97
C THR A 208 12.11 12.80 10.63
N GLU A 209 11.19 13.31 9.81
CA GLU A 209 9.88 13.75 10.28
C GLU A 209 9.01 12.55 10.68
N PHE A 210 7.99 12.78 11.49
CA PHE A 210 7.17 11.69 12.03
C PHE A 210 6.48 10.86 10.94
N ALA A 211 5.93 11.51 9.91
CA ALA A 211 5.26 10.83 8.80
C ALA A 211 6.23 9.97 7.97
N ASP A 212 7.44 10.47 7.70
CA ASP A 212 8.50 9.70 7.02
C ASP A 212 8.95 8.48 7.85
N ALA A 213 9.04 8.66 9.18
CA ALA A 213 9.37 7.57 10.09
C ALA A 213 8.26 6.52 10.12
N ALA A 214 6.99 6.94 10.10
CA ALA A 214 5.84 6.06 10.07
C ALA A 214 5.81 5.24 8.77
N GLU A 215 6.02 5.87 7.61
CA GLU A 215 6.09 5.18 6.32
C GLU A 215 7.15 4.07 6.33
N LEU A 216 8.37 4.38 6.78
CA LEU A 216 9.44 3.39 6.84
C LEU A 216 9.14 2.27 7.85
N ALA A 217 8.68 2.61 9.05
CA ALA A 217 8.41 1.62 10.09
C ALA A 217 7.23 0.70 9.74
N CYS A 218 6.17 1.24 9.13
CA CYS A 218 4.99 0.47 8.74
C CYS A 218 5.27 -0.44 7.55
N SER A 219 5.99 0.04 6.53
CA SER A 219 6.38 -0.80 5.39
C SER A 219 7.28 -1.98 5.79
N ALA A 220 8.01 -1.85 6.90
CA ALA A 220 8.86 -2.91 7.44
C ALA A 220 8.09 -4.06 8.10
N ILE A 221 6.82 -3.87 8.47
CA ILE A 221 6.00 -4.90 9.12
C ILE A 221 5.86 -6.13 8.22
N LYS A 222 5.69 -5.99 6.90
CA LYS A 222 5.56 -7.18 6.03
C LYS A 222 6.82 -8.04 5.98
N HIS A 223 7.98 -7.52 6.42
CA HIS A 223 9.28 -8.19 6.39
C HIS A 223 9.69 -8.84 7.72
N ASP A 224 8.78 -8.94 8.68
CA ASP A 224 9.03 -9.56 10.00
C ASP A 224 10.23 -8.94 10.76
N LEU A 225 10.37 -7.61 10.64
CA LEU A 225 11.42 -6.85 11.30
C LEU A 225 10.96 -6.37 12.69
N GLU A 226 11.91 -6.18 13.61
CA GLU A 226 11.64 -5.53 14.90
C GLU A 226 11.35 -4.04 14.69
N ILE A 227 10.12 -3.64 14.97
CA ILE A 227 9.66 -2.27 14.74
C ILE A 227 9.80 -1.43 16.03
N PRO A 228 10.49 -0.27 15.97
CA PRO A 228 10.70 0.56 17.15
C PRO A 228 9.42 1.27 17.62
N THR A 229 9.39 1.65 18.91
CA THR A 229 8.38 2.56 19.47
C THR A 229 8.41 3.92 18.75
N PRO A 230 7.25 4.54 18.48
CA PRO A 230 5.88 4.10 18.83
C PRO A 230 5.25 3.11 17.85
N PHE A 231 5.86 2.90 16.69
CA PHE A 231 5.28 2.11 15.59
C PHE A 231 5.18 0.62 15.88
N GLY A 232 6.01 0.08 16.79
CA GLY A 232 5.93 -1.33 17.20
C GLY A 232 4.59 -1.75 17.82
N ALA A 233 3.77 -0.81 18.29
CA ALA A 233 2.40 -1.10 18.73
C ALA A 233 1.46 -1.49 17.56
N LEU A 234 1.81 -1.15 16.33
CA LEU A 234 1.08 -1.54 15.13
C LEU A 234 1.43 -2.97 14.69
N ASP A 235 2.56 -3.54 15.13
CA ASP A 235 2.90 -4.94 14.84
C ASP A 235 2.24 -5.91 15.83
N THR A 236 0.90 -5.97 15.80
CA THR A 236 0.13 -6.79 16.76
C THR A 236 -1.11 -7.44 16.13
N GLU A 237 -1.49 -8.60 16.65
CA GLU A 237 -2.75 -9.27 16.29
C GLU A 237 -3.98 -8.39 16.58
N ALA A 238 -3.90 -7.54 17.60
CA ALA A 238 -4.96 -6.58 17.89
C ALA A 238 -5.12 -5.57 16.75
N TYR A 239 -4.04 -5.11 16.12
CA TYR A 239 -4.18 -4.23 14.96
C TYR A 239 -4.75 -4.99 13.76
N ARG A 240 -4.31 -6.22 13.53
CA ARG A 240 -4.85 -7.11 12.49
C ARG A 240 -6.36 -7.32 12.62
N GLU A 241 -6.86 -7.51 13.85
CA GLU A 241 -8.27 -7.75 14.16
C GLU A 241 -9.12 -6.47 14.08
N TYR A 242 -8.68 -5.38 14.71
CA TYR A 242 -9.49 -4.17 14.91
C TYR A 242 -9.27 -3.08 13.85
N GLY A 243 -8.24 -3.21 13.01
CA GLY A 243 -7.97 -2.36 11.86
C GLY A 243 -8.07 -0.85 12.16
N PRO A 244 -8.91 -0.08 11.43
CA PRO A 244 -8.92 1.38 11.50
C PRO A 244 -9.24 1.91 12.90
N GLY A 245 -10.04 1.18 13.69
CA GLY A 245 -10.36 1.56 15.05
C GLY A 245 -9.14 1.50 15.98
N TYR A 246 -8.26 0.51 15.79
CA TYR A 246 -7.00 0.44 16.53
C TYR A 246 -6.02 1.52 16.06
N ALA A 247 -5.90 1.73 14.75
CA ALA A 247 -5.05 2.78 14.18
C ALA A 247 -5.39 4.16 14.76
N LEU A 248 -6.69 4.50 14.82
CA LEU A 248 -7.16 5.75 15.40
C LEU A 248 -6.78 5.86 16.89
N ARG A 249 -7.04 4.81 17.68
CA ARG A 249 -6.67 4.79 19.11
C ARG A 249 -5.18 4.89 19.35
N TRP A 250 -4.37 4.31 18.47
CA TRP A 250 -2.93 4.43 18.51
C TRP A 250 -2.54 5.89 18.21
N ALA A 251 -3.09 6.50 17.16
CA ALA A 251 -2.79 7.88 16.78
C ALA A 251 -3.14 8.87 17.90
N GLU A 252 -4.35 8.80 18.46
CA GLU A 252 -4.78 9.62 19.60
C GLU A 252 -3.73 9.58 20.73
N LYS A 253 -3.35 8.38 21.18
CA LYS A 253 -2.41 8.21 22.30
C LYS A 253 -0.99 8.64 21.95
N THR A 254 -0.54 8.38 20.72
CA THR A 254 0.81 8.73 20.30
C THR A 254 0.98 10.24 20.21
N PHE A 255 0.02 10.95 19.64
CA PHE A 255 0.08 12.41 19.52
C PHE A 255 -0.16 13.12 20.86
N GLU A 256 -1.05 12.60 21.72
CA GLU A 256 -1.17 13.07 23.12
C GLU A 256 0.20 13.02 23.83
N GLN A 257 0.99 11.96 23.65
CA GLN A 257 2.32 11.82 24.28
C GLN A 257 3.41 12.68 23.64
N LEU A 258 3.28 13.05 22.36
CA LEU A 258 4.25 13.92 21.69
C LEU A 258 4.06 15.40 22.06
N GLU A 259 2.86 15.77 22.51
CA GLU A 259 2.52 17.11 22.95
C GLU A 259 2.84 17.39 24.44
N GLU A 260 3.12 16.35 25.24
CA GLU A 260 3.55 16.43 26.65
C GLU A 260 5.06 16.74 26.81
#